data_AF-A0A959T4B7-F1
#
_entry.id   AF-A0A959T4B7-F1
#
_cell.length_a   1.000
_cell.length_b   1.000
_cell.length_c   1.000
_cell.angle_alpha   90.00
_cell.angle_beta   90.00
_cell.angle_gamma   90.00
#
_symmetry.space_group_name_H-M   'P 1'
#
loop_
_entity.id
_entity.type
_entity.pdbx_description
1 polymer ?
#
loop_
_entity_poly.entity_id
_entity_poly.type
_entity_poly.pdbx_seq_one_letter_code
_entity_poly.pdbx_strand_id
1 'polypeptide(L)'
;AGLGYHVYRYNTQTGAWVRRTSSPVTGTNFTDNISGLSGQVRYMVRALDLEVTPSGTYQNLSQGRFTTMNVSGPVLDCQGVPGGSAVPGTACNDGDAGTVNDAWTVDCQCVGDPLDCNGVPNGPAMPGTSCDDGDPDTGNDTWNGACVCVGLPLDCAGVPGGGALPGTACDDGNASTGNDSWTVSCQCIGEPIDCAGVPNGQALPGTPCDDGDSSTGNDVYGADCTCAGSV
;
A
#
# COMPACT_ATOMS: atom_id res chain seq x y z
N ALA A 1 66.64 16.65 -34.83
CA ALA A 1 65.69 17.78 -34.77
C ALA A 1 64.34 17.22 -34.34
N GLY A 2 63.78 17.72 -33.24
CA GLY A 2 62.57 17.15 -32.65
C GLY A 2 61.42 17.09 -33.64
N LEU A 3 60.90 15.89 -33.90
CA LEU A 3 59.82 15.64 -34.85
C LEU A 3 58.43 15.74 -34.21
N GLY A 4 58.35 15.83 -32.88
CA GLY A 4 57.11 15.87 -32.11
C GLY A 4 57.10 14.81 -31.01
N TYR A 5 55.93 14.24 -30.71
CA TYR A 5 55.79 13.14 -29.75
C TYR A 5 54.71 12.14 -30.16
N HIS A 6 54.77 10.95 -29.56
CA HIS A 6 53.73 9.94 -29.59
C HIS A 6 53.11 9.76 -28.22
N VAL A 7 51.79 9.56 -28.20
CA VAL A 7 51.03 9.25 -26.99
C VAL A 7 50.69 7.77 -26.98
N TYR A 8 50.86 7.13 -25.83
CA TYR A 8 50.54 5.73 -25.59
C TYR A 8 49.56 5.65 -24.42
N ARG A 9 48.62 4.70 -24.50
CA ARG A 9 47.68 4.36 -23.42
C ARG A 9 47.95 2.94 -22.96
N TYR A 10 47.99 2.72 -21.65
CA TYR A 10 48.16 1.39 -21.10
C TYR A 10 46.87 0.58 -21.30
N ASN A 11 47.00 -0.60 -21.90
CA ASN A 11 45.92 -1.57 -22.00
C ASN A 11 46.03 -2.56 -20.83
N THR A 12 45.04 -2.54 -19.92
CA THR A 12 45.03 -3.42 -18.74
C THR A 12 44.76 -4.88 -19.06
N GLN A 13 44.09 -5.18 -20.18
CA GLN A 13 43.81 -6.55 -20.62
C GLN A 13 45.07 -7.22 -21.18
N THR A 14 45.87 -6.49 -21.95
CA THR A 14 47.08 -7.04 -22.59
C THR A 14 48.37 -6.76 -21.81
N GLY A 15 48.33 -5.88 -20.81
CA GLY A 15 49.51 -5.45 -20.05
C GLY A 15 50.50 -4.61 -20.85
N ALA A 16 50.08 -4.04 -21.99
CA ALA A 16 50.97 -3.36 -22.94
C ALA A 16 50.62 -1.88 -23.16
N TRP A 17 51.63 -1.10 -23.53
CA TRP A 17 51.47 0.28 -23.99
C TRP A 17 51.05 0.33 -25.45
N VAL A 18 49.84 0.80 -25.73
CA VAL A 18 49.29 0.92 -27.10
C VAL A 18 49.40 2.36 -27.58
N ARG A 19 50.07 2.58 -28.72
CA ARG A 19 50.20 3.92 -29.32
C ARG A 19 48.84 4.43 -29.80
N ARG A 20 48.50 5.68 -29.48
CA ARG A 20 47.23 6.36 -29.83
C ARG A 20 47.35 7.32 -31.01
N THR A 21 48.57 7.70 -31.35
CA THR A 21 48.88 8.60 -32.48
C THR A 21 49.41 7.81 -33.67
N SER A 22 48.87 8.02 -34.87
CA SER A 22 49.39 7.43 -36.13
C SER A 22 50.63 8.17 -36.64
N SER A 23 50.66 9.50 -36.51
CA SER A 23 51.79 10.38 -36.85
C SER A 23 52.27 11.16 -35.62
N PRO A 24 53.51 11.69 -35.60
CA PRO A 24 54.00 12.50 -34.49
C PRO A 24 53.16 13.77 -34.32
N VAL A 25 52.76 14.06 -33.09
CA VAL A 25 52.04 15.30 -32.75
C VAL A 25 53.05 16.42 -32.56
N THR A 26 52.87 17.53 -33.28
CA THR A 26 53.77 18.70 -33.25
C THR A 26 53.26 19.84 -32.35
N GLY A 27 51.95 19.87 -32.06
CA GLY A 27 51.35 20.81 -31.11
C GLY A 27 51.51 20.37 -29.66
N THR A 28 51.11 21.20 -28.69
CA THR A 28 51.29 20.92 -27.26
C THR A 28 50.18 20.06 -26.63
N ASN A 29 49.15 19.70 -27.40
CA ASN A 29 47.97 18.99 -26.91
C ASN A 29 47.61 17.78 -27.77
N PHE A 30 47.02 16.76 -27.14
CA PHE A 30 46.44 15.58 -27.78
C PHE A 30 45.13 15.20 -27.10
N THR A 31 44.11 14.86 -27.88
CA THR A 31 42.80 14.42 -27.39
C THR A 31 42.62 12.94 -27.71
N ASP A 32 42.47 12.10 -26.68
CA ASP A 32 42.16 10.68 -26.87
C ASP A 32 40.65 10.43 -26.86
N ASN A 33 40.21 9.43 -27.61
CA ASN A 33 38.87 8.88 -27.46
C ASN A 33 38.84 7.96 -26.22
N ILE A 34 38.14 8.44 -25.18
CA ILE A 34 37.98 7.77 -23.88
C ILE A 34 36.66 6.99 -23.76
N SER A 35 35.85 6.89 -24.83
CA SER A 35 34.61 6.12 -24.81
C SER A 35 34.87 4.67 -24.38
N GLY A 36 34.09 4.20 -23.40
CA GLY A 36 34.21 2.86 -22.83
C GLY A 36 35.36 2.68 -21.82
N LEU A 37 36.09 3.74 -21.46
CA LEU A 37 37.05 3.70 -20.35
C LEU A 37 36.39 4.11 -19.03
N SER A 38 36.86 3.53 -17.94
CA SER A 38 36.47 3.91 -16.58
C SER A 38 37.65 3.70 -15.62
N GLY A 39 37.62 4.41 -14.49
CA GLY A 39 38.64 4.32 -13.46
C GLY A 39 39.95 5.00 -13.86
N GLN A 40 41.07 4.46 -13.35
CA GLN A 40 42.39 5.05 -13.57
C GLN A 40 42.96 4.64 -14.93
N VAL A 41 42.99 5.58 -15.87
CA VAL A 41 43.59 5.41 -17.19
C VAL A 41 45.03 5.95 -17.16
N ARG A 42 45.98 5.15 -17.64
CA ARG A 42 47.42 5.48 -17.66
C ARG A 42 47.88 5.83 -19.06
N TYR A 43 48.62 6.93 -19.17
CA TYR A 43 49.23 7.43 -20.41
C TYR A 43 50.74 7.54 -20.28
N MET A 44 51.43 7.40 -21.42
CA MET A 44 52.84 7.66 -21.58
C MET A 44 53.04 8.52 -22.81
N VAL A 45 53.79 9.61 -22.69
CA VAL A 45 54.16 10.49 -23.80
C VAL A 45 55.64 10.33 -24.08
N ARG A 46 56.01 10.02 -25.32
CA ARG A 46 57.41 9.87 -25.75
C ARG A 46 57.74 10.89 -26.84
N ALA A 47 58.68 11.78 -26.57
CA ALA A 47 59.25 12.66 -27.58
C ALA A 47 59.98 11.84 -28.67
N LEU A 48 59.88 12.31 -29.91
CA LEU A 48 60.46 11.70 -31.10
C LEU A 48 61.51 12.64 -31.70
N ASP A 49 62.72 12.14 -31.91
CA ASP A 49 63.79 12.86 -32.58
C ASP A 49 64.26 12.09 -33.82
N LEU A 50 64.69 12.82 -34.84
CA LEU A 50 65.38 12.24 -35.99
C LEU A 50 66.87 12.26 -35.72
N GLU A 51 67.46 11.08 -35.58
CA GLU A 51 68.89 10.91 -35.37
C GLU A 51 69.56 10.50 -36.67
N VAL A 52 70.62 11.22 -37.02
CA VAL A 52 71.46 10.96 -38.18
C VAL A 52 72.80 10.49 -37.67
N THR A 53 73.17 9.27 -38.04
CA THR A 53 74.47 8.66 -37.76
C THR A 53 75.24 8.45 -39.06
N PRO A 54 76.56 8.24 -39.02
CA PRO A 54 77.32 7.87 -40.22
C PRO A 54 76.80 6.62 -40.94
N SER A 55 76.09 5.73 -40.22
CA SER A 55 75.54 4.48 -40.75
C SER A 55 74.08 4.56 -41.19
N GLY A 56 73.43 5.73 -41.05
CA GLY A 56 72.04 5.95 -41.47
C GLY A 56 71.24 6.84 -40.52
N THR A 57 69.98 7.03 -40.87
CA THR A 57 69.04 7.90 -40.16
C THR A 57 67.91 7.07 -39.57
N TYR A 58 67.59 7.28 -38.30
CA TYR A 58 66.46 6.61 -37.64
C TYR A 58 65.71 7.54 -36.70
N GLN A 59 64.51 7.13 -36.31
CA GLN A 59 63.68 7.84 -35.36
C GLN A 59 63.95 7.31 -33.94
N ASN A 60 64.44 8.16 -33.06
CA ASN A 60 64.68 7.81 -31.67
C ASN A 60 63.53 8.28 -30.77
N LEU A 61 63.08 7.39 -29.88
CA LEU A 61 62.03 7.67 -28.91
C LEU A 61 62.64 7.78 -27.51
N SER A 62 62.39 8.90 -26.83
CA SER A 62 62.74 9.10 -25.43
C SER A 62 62.18 8.00 -24.49
N GLN A 63 62.66 7.92 -23.25
CA GLN A 63 62.12 6.99 -22.23
C GLN A 63 60.63 7.23 -21.90
N GLY A 64 60.14 8.44 -22.18
CA GLY A 64 58.76 8.84 -21.97
C GLY A 64 58.45 9.37 -20.58
N ARG A 65 57.31 10.07 -20.47
CA ARG A 65 56.76 10.57 -19.21
C ARG A 65 55.38 9.96 -18.98
N PHE A 66 55.14 9.44 -17.78
CA PHE A 66 53.88 8.81 -17.41
C PHE A 66 52.94 9.80 -16.73
N THR A 67 51.64 9.62 -16.96
CA THR A 67 50.59 10.32 -16.24
C THR A 67 49.36 9.43 -16.10
N THR A 68 48.52 9.73 -15.12
CA THR A 68 47.27 9.02 -14.87
C THR A 68 46.13 10.01 -14.84
N MET A 69 44.98 9.62 -15.39
CA MET A 69 43.75 10.38 -15.28
C MET A 69 42.63 9.47 -14.80
N ASN A 70 41.80 9.97 -13.90
CA ASN A 70 40.58 9.29 -13.50
C ASN A 70 39.51 9.65 -14.52
N VAL A 71 39.05 8.66 -15.27
CA VAL A 71 37.87 8.79 -16.11
C VAL A 71 36.72 8.26 -15.28
N SER A 72 35.79 9.14 -14.92
CA SER A 72 34.50 8.66 -14.43
C SER A 72 33.92 7.84 -15.58
N GLY A 73 33.74 6.54 -15.35
CA GLY A 73 33.03 5.73 -16.31
C GLY A 73 31.66 6.35 -16.58
N PRO A 74 31.04 6.05 -17.73
CA PRO A 74 29.62 6.31 -17.89
C PRO A 74 28.89 5.76 -16.66
N VAL A 75 28.11 6.62 -16.00
CA VAL A 75 27.28 6.20 -14.86
C VAL A 75 26.40 5.08 -15.38
N LEU A 76 26.45 3.96 -14.68
CA LEU A 76 25.61 2.82 -14.97
C LEU A 76 24.18 3.21 -14.66
N ASP A 77 23.27 2.97 -15.59
CA ASP A 77 21.85 3.06 -15.26
C ASP A 77 21.42 1.86 -14.39
N CYS A 78 20.17 1.85 -13.94
CA CYS A 78 19.62 0.82 -13.08
C CYS A 78 19.55 -0.58 -13.73
N GLN A 79 19.76 -0.68 -15.04
CA GLN A 79 19.80 -1.95 -15.77
C GLN A 79 21.22 -2.41 -16.10
N GLY A 80 22.25 -1.72 -15.60
CA GLY A 80 23.61 -2.11 -15.93
C GLY A 80 24.11 -1.57 -17.27
N VAL A 81 23.43 -0.56 -17.85
CA VAL A 81 23.79 0.00 -19.15
C VAL A 81 24.55 1.31 -18.97
N PRO A 82 25.82 1.37 -19.43
CA PRO A 82 26.59 2.60 -19.48
C PRO A 82 25.87 3.75 -20.21
N GLY A 83 25.46 4.79 -19.49
CA GLY A 83 24.73 5.92 -20.06
C GLY A 83 23.34 5.56 -20.60
N GLY A 84 22.75 4.47 -20.09
CA GLY A 84 21.38 4.09 -20.43
C GLY A 84 20.33 5.01 -19.81
N SER A 85 19.07 4.82 -20.20
CA SER A 85 17.95 5.68 -19.82
C SER A 85 17.26 5.26 -18.52
N ALA A 86 17.57 4.09 -17.96
CA ALA A 86 16.92 3.60 -16.75
C ALA A 86 17.51 4.27 -15.50
N VAL A 87 17.18 5.54 -15.28
CA VAL A 87 17.68 6.34 -14.14
C VAL A 87 16.55 6.67 -13.17
N PRO A 88 16.84 7.02 -11.91
CA PRO A 88 15.80 7.33 -10.93
C PRO A 88 14.78 8.35 -11.45
N GLY A 89 13.49 8.04 -11.30
CA GLY A 89 12.36 8.83 -11.78
C GLY A 89 11.92 8.55 -13.22
N THR A 90 12.65 7.73 -13.99
CA THR A 90 12.20 7.27 -15.30
C THR A 90 11.24 6.09 -15.18
N ALA A 91 10.31 5.99 -16.14
CA ALA A 91 9.31 4.92 -16.19
C ALA A 91 9.94 3.53 -16.35
N CYS A 92 9.32 2.55 -15.72
CA CYS A 92 9.66 1.14 -15.81
C CYS A 92 8.38 0.28 -15.72
N ASN A 93 8.52 -1.03 -15.55
CA ASN A 93 7.41 -1.93 -15.26
C ASN A 93 7.89 -2.93 -14.19
N ASP A 94 7.28 -2.91 -13.00
CA ASP A 94 7.67 -3.78 -11.88
C ASP A 94 7.00 -5.17 -11.93
N GLY A 95 6.03 -5.33 -12.83
CA GLY A 95 5.29 -6.55 -13.09
C GLY A 95 4.12 -6.79 -12.13
N ASP A 96 3.87 -5.88 -11.18
CA ASP A 96 2.74 -5.95 -10.26
C ASP A 96 1.50 -5.30 -10.89
N ALA A 97 0.37 -6.01 -10.88
CA ALA A 97 -0.89 -5.49 -11.40
C ALA A 97 -1.60 -4.56 -10.41
N GLY A 98 -1.17 -4.54 -9.14
CA GLY A 98 -1.70 -3.67 -8.09
C GLY A 98 -1.06 -2.29 -8.04
N THR A 99 -0.09 -2.00 -8.91
CA THR A 99 0.62 -0.73 -8.98
C THR A 99 0.49 -0.09 -10.36
N VAL A 100 0.71 1.23 -10.43
CA VAL A 100 0.82 1.97 -11.69
C VAL A 100 1.93 3.02 -11.59
N ASN A 101 2.22 3.71 -12.70
CA ASN A 101 3.24 4.77 -12.76
C ASN A 101 4.64 4.30 -12.32
N ASP A 102 4.99 3.05 -12.60
CA ASP A 102 6.21 2.44 -12.12
C ASP A 102 7.43 3.25 -12.54
N ALA A 103 8.28 3.56 -11.57
CA ALA A 103 9.46 4.36 -11.77
C ALA A 103 10.66 3.76 -11.03
N TRP A 104 11.84 3.98 -11.60
CA TRP A 104 13.08 3.61 -10.94
C TRP A 104 13.31 4.48 -9.69
N THR A 105 13.60 3.85 -8.56
CA THR A 105 14.01 4.54 -7.32
C THR A 105 15.50 4.89 -7.35
N VAL A 106 15.95 5.69 -6.38
CA VAL A 106 17.38 6.00 -6.18
C VAL A 106 18.23 4.76 -5.88
N ASP A 107 17.60 3.70 -5.35
CA ASP A 107 18.20 2.40 -5.07
C ASP A 107 18.07 1.42 -6.25
N CYS A 108 17.66 1.92 -7.43
CA CYS A 108 17.47 1.15 -8.65
C CYS A 108 16.50 -0.04 -8.50
N GLN A 109 15.41 0.19 -7.78
CA GLN A 109 14.26 -0.69 -7.78
C GLN A 109 13.19 -0.10 -8.72
N CYS A 110 12.56 -0.93 -9.54
CA CYS A 110 11.36 -0.53 -10.24
C CYS A 110 10.18 -0.76 -9.30
N VAL A 111 9.47 0.30 -8.94
CA VAL A 111 8.29 0.24 -8.06
C VAL A 111 7.22 1.19 -8.58
N GLY A 112 5.95 0.79 -8.51
CA GLY A 112 4.82 1.66 -8.81
C GLY A 112 4.10 2.22 -7.59
N ASP A 113 3.21 3.16 -7.89
CA ASP A 113 2.23 3.72 -6.96
C ASP A 113 1.13 2.67 -6.71
N PRO A 114 0.87 2.27 -5.46
CA PRO A 114 -0.19 1.33 -5.15
C PRO A 114 -1.57 1.89 -5.52
N LEU A 115 -2.40 1.04 -6.13
CA LEU A 115 -3.81 1.36 -6.38
C LEU A 115 -4.66 1.13 -5.12
N ASP A 116 -5.62 2.00 -4.91
CA ASP A 116 -6.69 1.78 -3.93
C ASP A 116 -7.79 0.85 -4.48
N CYS A 117 -8.77 0.52 -3.65
CA CYS A 117 -9.87 -0.36 -4.04
C CYS A 117 -10.79 0.23 -5.13
N ASN A 118 -10.69 1.53 -5.40
CA ASN A 118 -11.35 2.19 -6.54
C ASN A 118 -10.42 2.32 -7.77
N GLY A 119 -9.21 1.76 -7.73
CA GLY A 119 -8.23 1.91 -8.80
C GLY A 119 -7.61 3.31 -8.88
N VAL A 120 -7.63 4.07 -7.79
CA VAL A 120 -6.99 5.38 -7.70
C VAL A 120 -5.57 5.21 -7.14
N PRO A 121 -4.52 5.66 -7.85
CA PRO A 121 -3.15 5.58 -7.36
C PRO A 121 -2.98 6.41 -6.08
N ASN A 122 -2.42 5.78 -5.04
CA ASN A 122 -2.29 6.36 -3.70
C ASN A 122 -3.62 6.91 -3.13
N GLY A 123 -4.74 6.31 -3.54
CA GLY A 123 -6.06 6.73 -3.11
C GLY A 123 -6.40 6.30 -1.67
N PRO A 124 -7.45 6.91 -1.07
CA PRO A 124 -7.81 6.65 0.32
C PRO A 124 -8.62 5.37 0.53
N ALA A 125 -9.15 4.73 -0.51
CA ALA A 125 -10.02 3.56 -0.38
C ALA A 125 -9.22 2.28 -0.11
N MET A 126 -8.84 2.08 1.15
CA MET A 126 -8.05 0.93 1.60
C MET A 126 -8.93 -0.07 2.35
N PRO A 127 -8.53 -1.36 2.45
CA PRO A 127 -9.19 -2.29 3.35
C PRO A 127 -9.35 -1.73 4.77
N GLY A 128 -10.57 -1.78 5.28
CA GLY A 128 -10.98 -1.22 6.57
C GLY A 128 -11.47 0.23 6.54
N THR A 129 -11.33 0.96 5.41
CA THR A 129 -11.93 2.29 5.28
C THR A 129 -13.41 2.18 4.91
N SER A 130 -14.19 3.20 5.28
CA SER A 130 -15.62 3.27 4.98
C SER A 130 -15.90 3.29 3.48
N CYS A 131 -17.01 2.68 3.10
CA CYS A 131 -17.58 2.73 1.75
C CYS A 131 -19.12 2.66 1.83
N ASP A 132 -19.78 2.53 0.68
CA ASP A 132 -21.22 2.29 0.56
C ASP A 132 -21.38 1.09 -0.39
N ASP A 133 -21.90 -0.03 0.11
CA ASP A 133 -22.08 -1.25 -0.69
C ASP A 133 -23.41 -1.26 -1.48
N GLY A 134 -24.25 -0.24 -1.25
CA GLY A 134 -25.54 -0.05 -1.89
C GLY A 134 -26.66 -0.95 -1.38
N ASP A 135 -26.40 -1.80 -0.38
CA ASP A 135 -27.40 -2.67 0.23
C ASP A 135 -28.10 -1.95 1.41
N PRO A 136 -29.40 -1.62 1.31
CA PRO A 136 -30.14 -0.94 2.37
C PRO A 136 -30.33 -1.77 3.64
N ASP A 137 -30.13 -3.09 3.59
CA ASP A 137 -30.26 -3.99 4.74
C ASP A 137 -28.94 -4.12 5.53
N THR A 138 -27.91 -3.36 5.14
CA THR A 138 -26.61 -3.31 5.82
C THR A 138 -26.22 -1.88 6.22
N GLY A 139 -25.17 -1.77 7.03
CA GLY A 139 -24.52 -0.49 7.30
C GLY A 139 -23.12 -0.68 7.87
N ASN A 140 -22.45 0.45 8.19
CA ASN A 140 -21.03 0.48 8.56
C ASN A 140 -20.14 -0.22 7.50
N ASP A 141 -20.39 0.06 6.22
CA ASP A 141 -19.75 -0.66 5.13
C ASP A 141 -18.27 -0.30 5.05
N THR A 142 -17.46 -1.34 4.84
CA THR A 142 -16.02 -1.21 4.75
C THR A 142 -15.46 -2.04 3.61
N TRP A 143 -14.36 -1.57 3.04
CA TRP A 143 -13.59 -2.37 2.10
C TRP A 143 -12.95 -3.55 2.82
N ASN A 144 -13.14 -4.77 2.32
CA ASN A 144 -12.42 -5.93 2.84
C ASN A 144 -11.04 -6.09 2.15
N GLY A 145 -10.27 -7.10 2.56
CA GLY A 145 -8.94 -7.37 2.00
C GLY A 145 -8.92 -7.80 0.53
N ALA A 146 -10.08 -8.08 -0.07
CA ALA A 146 -10.25 -8.37 -1.49
C ALA A 146 -10.78 -7.16 -2.27
N CYS A 147 -10.78 -5.96 -1.68
CA CYS A 147 -11.35 -4.74 -2.25
C CYS A 147 -12.82 -4.89 -2.68
N VAL A 148 -13.60 -5.58 -1.85
CA VAL A 148 -15.07 -5.59 -1.96
C VAL A 148 -15.62 -4.75 -0.82
N CYS A 149 -16.47 -3.78 -1.16
CA CYS A 149 -17.24 -3.03 -0.16
C CYS A 149 -18.33 -3.93 0.40
N VAL A 150 -18.35 -4.12 1.71
CA VAL A 150 -19.32 -4.97 2.41
C VAL A 150 -19.79 -4.31 3.70
N GLY A 151 -21.10 -4.32 3.92
CA GLY A 151 -21.75 -3.87 5.15
C GLY A 151 -21.90 -4.95 6.22
N LEU A 152 -22.19 -4.50 7.44
CA LEU A 152 -22.67 -5.34 8.53
C LEU A 152 -24.20 -5.39 8.45
N PRO A 153 -24.84 -6.58 8.56
CA PRO A 153 -26.29 -6.68 8.60
C PRO A 153 -26.89 -5.81 9.71
N LEU A 154 -27.97 -5.11 9.40
CA LEU A 154 -28.73 -4.36 10.39
C LEU A 154 -29.51 -5.34 11.30
N ASP A 155 -29.53 -5.06 12.60
CA ASP A 155 -30.43 -5.74 13.53
C ASP A 155 -31.85 -5.15 13.49
N CYS A 156 -32.78 -5.67 14.29
CA CYS A 156 -34.16 -5.18 14.32
C CYS A 156 -34.31 -3.76 14.86
N ALA A 157 -33.29 -3.21 15.52
CA ALA A 157 -33.24 -1.81 15.93
C ALA A 157 -32.55 -0.90 14.88
N GLY A 158 -32.17 -1.45 13.72
CA GLY A 158 -31.47 -0.74 12.66
C GLY A 158 -29.99 -0.48 12.96
N VAL A 159 -29.40 -1.22 13.90
CA VAL A 159 -27.99 -1.06 14.28
C VAL A 159 -27.13 -2.07 13.50
N PRO A 160 -26.13 -1.62 12.72
CA PRO A 160 -25.25 -2.53 12.00
C PRO A 160 -24.43 -3.41 12.95
N GLY A 161 -24.53 -4.73 12.79
CA GLY A 161 -23.90 -5.71 13.67
C GLY A 161 -24.46 -5.71 15.10
N GLY A 162 -25.65 -5.15 15.30
CA GLY A 162 -26.30 -5.04 16.59
C GLY A 162 -26.86 -6.37 17.12
N GLY A 163 -27.35 -6.32 18.36
CA GLY A 163 -27.81 -7.48 19.12
C GLY A 163 -29.33 -7.68 19.15
N ALA A 164 -30.11 -6.77 18.58
CA ALA A 164 -31.57 -6.86 18.54
C ALA A 164 -32.02 -7.89 17.49
N LEU A 165 -31.80 -9.16 17.79
CA LEU A 165 -32.14 -10.29 16.92
C LEU A 165 -33.50 -10.88 17.32
N PRO A 166 -34.20 -11.61 16.42
CA PRO A 166 -35.42 -12.30 16.77
C PRO A 166 -35.27 -13.19 18.02
N GLY A 167 -36.19 -13.04 18.97
CA GLY A 167 -36.19 -13.71 20.27
C GLY A 167 -35.38 -13.00 21.37
N THR A 168 -34.67 -11.91 21.06
CA THR A 168 -34.03 -11.08 22.09
C THR A 168 -35.04 -10.13 22.72
N ALA A 169 -34.81 -9.78 23.98
CA ALA A 169 -35.71 -8.92 24.75
C ALA A 169 -35.77 -7.49 24.19
N CYS A 170 -36.93 -6.87 24.32
CA CYS A 170 -37.17 -5.47 23.96
C CYS A 170 -38.22 -4.85 24.91
N ASP A 171 -38.67 -3.64 24.61
CA ASP A 171 -39.78 -2.96 25.29
C ASP A 171 -40.73 -2.44 24.19
N ASP A 172 -41.95 -2.96 24.13
CA ASP A 172 -42.95 -2.59 23.12
C ASP A 172 -43.74 -1.32 23.50
N GLY A 173 -43.45 -0.75 24.67
CA GLY A 173 -44.06 0.47 25.21
C GLY A 173 -45.49 0.28 25.69
N ASN A 174 -46.03 -0.94 25.67
CA ASN A 174 -47.39 -1.22 26.11
C ASN A 174 -47.40 -1.75 27.54
N ALA A 175 -48.01 -0.98 28.45
CA ALA A 175 -48.05 -1.32 29.88
C ALA A 175 -48.91 -2.56 30.21
N SER A 176 -49.72 -3.05 29.26
CA SER A 176 -50.55 -4.26 29.42
C SER A 176 -49.84 -5.53 28.93
N THR A 177 -48.57 -5.43 28.55
CA THR A 177 -47.75 -6.54 28.08
C THR A 177 -46.45 -6.61 28.86
N GLY A 178 -45.81 -7.77 28.84
CA GLY A 178 -44.49 -8.01 29.41
C GLY A 178 -43.78 -9.15 28.68
N ASN A 179 -42.53 -9.45 29.08
CA ASN A 179 -41.66 -10.38 28.34
C ASN A 179 -41.51 -10.02 26.85
N ASP A 180 -41.39 -8.74 26.53
CA ASP A 180 -41.37 -8.30 25.13
C ASP A 180 -40.14 -8.80 24.39
N SER A 181 -40.36 -9.25 23.17
CA SER A 181 -39.29 -9.80 22.33
C SER A 181 -39.44 -9.40 20.87
N TRP A 182 -38.30 -9.34 20.19
CA TRP A 182 -38.26 -9.10 18.76
C TRP A 182 -38.78 -10.32 17.99
N THR A 183 -39.75 -10.10 17.09
CA THR A 183 -40.22 -11.15 16.17
C THR A 183 -39.27 -11.33 14.99
N VAL A 184 -39.48 -12.39 14.20
CA VAL A 184 -38.76 -12.61 12.92
C VAL A 184 -39.02 -11.52 11.87
N SER A 185 -40.07 -10.72 12.06
CA SER A 185 -40.40 -9.56 11.23
C SER A 185 -39.94 -8.24 11.86
N CYS A 186 -39.03 -8.30 12.84
CA CYS A 186 -38.50 -7.15 13.56
C CYS A 186 -39.57 -6.23 14.16
N GLN A 187 -40.59 -6.83 14.75
CA GLN A 187 -41.55 -6.14 15.59
C GLN A 187 -41.23 -6.45 17.05
N CYS A 188 -41.14 -5.44 17.90
CA CYS A 188 -41.12 -5.67 19.34
C CYS A 188 -42.55 -5.88 19.80
N ILE A 189 -42.84 -7.06 20.35
CA ILE A 189 -44.19 -7.43 20.80
C ILE A 189 -44.08 -8.13 22.16
N GLY A 190 -44.88 -7.68 23.11
CA GLY A 190 -45.03 -8.28 24.43
C GLY A 190 -46.13 -9.34 24.54
N GLU A 191 -45.98 -10.18 25.56
CA GLU A 191 -47.01 -11.15 25.96
C GLU A 191 -48.02 -10.47 26.89
N PRO A 192 -49.33 -10.71 26.74
CA PRO A 192 -50.33 -10.15 27.63
C PRO A 192 -50.05 -10.50 29.09
N ILE A 193 -50.09 -9.51 29.99
CA ILE A 193 -49.98 -9.75 31.44
C ILE A 193 -51.36 -10.01 32.05
N ASP A 194 -51.39 -10.78 33.13
CA ASP A 194 -52.59 -10.96 33.95
C ASP A 194 -52.76 -9.82 34.98
N CYS A 195 -53.82 -9.85 35.77
CA CYS A 195 -54.10 -8.85 36.81
C CYS A 195 -53.06 -8.84 37.96
N ALA A 196 -52.17 -9.84 38.04
CA ALA A 196 -51.03 -9.85 38.95
C ALA A 196 -49.74 -9.33 38.27
N GLY A 197 -49.81 -8.89 37.01
CA GLY A 197 -48.67 -8.40 36.24
C GLY A 197 -47.76 -9.50 35.70
N VAL A 198 -48.23 -10.76 35.67
CA VAL A 198 -47.46 -11.90 35.19
C VAL A 198 -47.74 -12.13 33.70
N PRO A 199 -46.72 -12.10 32.82
CA PRO A 199 -46.88 -12.46 31.42
C PRO A 199 -47.48 -13.86 31.25
N ASN A 200 -48.54 -13.98 30.43
CA ASN A 200 -49.33 -15.21 30.25
C ASN A 200 -49.85 -15.82 31.58
N GLY A 201 -50.03 -15.01 32.61
CA GLY A 201 -50.51 -15.45 33.91
C GLY A 201 -52.01 -15.83 33.92
N GLN A 202 -52.46 -16.38 35.05
CA GLN A 202 -53.83 -16.92 35.20
C GLN A 202 -54.75 -16.01 36.00
N ALA A 203 -54.26 -14.92 36.58
CA ALA A 203 -55.07 -13.97 37.36
C ALA A 203 -55.90 -13.08 36.43
N LEU A 204 -56.97 -13.63 35.84
CA LEU A 204 -57.86 -12.89 34.93
C LEU A 204 -59.07 -12.31 35.69
N PRO A 205 -59.81 -11.35 35.11
CA PRO A 205 -61.07 -10.90 35.69
C PRO A 205 -62.01 -12.08 36.01
N GLY A 206 -62.55 -12.09 37.23
CA GLY A 206 -63.38 -13.16 37.79
C GLY A 206 -62.61 -14.29 38.49
N THR A 207 -61.27 -14.27 38.48
CA THR A 207 -60.47 -15.21 39.27
C THR A 207 -60.38 -14.79 40.74
N PRO A 208 -60.29 -15.75 41.69
CA PRO A 208 -60.17 -15.43 43.11
C PRO A 208 -58.90 -14.64 43.43
N CYS A 209 -59.01 -13.71 44.36
CA CYS A 209 -57.91 -12.93 44.89
C CYS A 209 -58.10 -12.67 46.39
N ASP A 210 -57.23 -11.87 47.00
CA ASP A 210 -57.34 -11.41 48.40
C ASP A 210 -57.13 -9.88 48.38
N ASP A 211 -58.16 -9.11 48.72
CA ASP A 211 -58.11 -7.64 48.72
C ASP A 211 -57.50 -7.06 50.03
N GLY A 212 -57.17 -7.94 50.98
CA GLY A 212 -56.59 -7.60 52.28
C GLY A 212 -57.58 -7.04 53.29
N ASP A 213 -58.87 -6.92 52.96
CA ASP A 213 -59.92 -6.45 53.86
C ASP A 213 -60.60 -7.65 54.56
N SER A 214 -60.40 -7.76 55.88
CA SER A 214 -61.01 -8.83 56.67
C SER A 214 -62.55 -8.77 56.78
N SER A 215 -63.18 -7.70 56.31
CA SER A 215 -64.62 -7.49 56.37
C SER A 215 -65.36 -7.93 55.10
N THR A 216 -64.64 -8.26 54.04
CA THR A 216 -65.16 -8.80 52.78
C THR A 216 -64.83 -10.29 52.65
N GLY A 217 -65.54 -10.98 51.76
CA GLY A 217 -65.19 -12.34 51.37
C GLY A 217 -65.55 -12.65 49.92
N ASN A 218 -64.99 -13.76 49.42
CA ASN A 218 -65.06 -14.17 48.01
C ASN A 218 -64.48 -13.13 47.04
N ASP A 219 -63.29 -12.59 47.34
CA ASP A 219 -62.68 -11.54 46.53
C ASP A 219 -62.30 -12.07 45.15
N VAL A 220 -62.59 -11.25 44.14
CA VAL A 220 -62.32 -11.57 42.74
C VAL A 220 -61.74 -10.35 42.02
N TYR A 221 -60.91 -10.60 41.02
CA TYR A 221 -60.44 -9.52 40.15
C TYR A 221 -61.60 -8.96 39.31
N GLY A 222 -61.79 -7.64 39.34
CA GLY A 222 -62.71 -6.90 38.48
C GLY A 222 -62.22 -6.80 37.03
N ALA A 223 -63.06 -6.22 36.16
CA ALA A 223 -62.71 -6.01 34.75
C ALA A 223 -61.55 -5.00 34.56
N ASP A 224 -61.29 -4.18 35.57
CA ASP A 224 -60.16 -3.25 35.67
C ASP A 224 -58.96 -3.84 36.44
N CYS A 225 -58.97 -5.16 36.68
CA CYS A 225 -57.96 -5.86 37.48
C CYS A 225 -57.83 -5.36 38.93
N THR A 226 -58.84 -4.68 39.47
CA THR A 226 -58.90 -4.40 40.91
C THR A 226 -59.40 -5.64 41.66
N CYS A 227 -58.72 -6.05 42.73
CA CYS A 227 -59.21 -7.11 43.61
C CYS A 227 -60.20 -6.50 44.61
N ALA A 228 -61.42 -7.04 44.69
CA ALA A 228 -62.43 -6.60 45.65
C ALA A 228 -63.38 -7.74 46.04
N GLY A 229 -63.78 -7.77 47.31
CA GLY A 229 -64.73 -8.73 47.85
C GLY A 229 -66.17 -8.23 48.02
N SER A 230 -67.06 -9.17 48.30
CA SER A 230 -68.46 -8.90 48.65
C SER A 230 -68.65 -8.83 50.17
N VAL A 231 -69.49 -7.90 50.63
CA VAL A 231 -69.93 -7.75 52.03
C VAL A 231 -71.06 -8.71 52.40
#